data_AF-A0A925AAT8-F1
#
_entry.id   AF-A0A925AAT8-F1
#
_cell.length_a   1.000
_cell.length_b   1.000
_cell.length_c   1.000
_cell.angle_alpha   90.00
_cell.angle_beta   90.00
_cell.angle_gamma   90.00
#
_symmetry.space_group_name_H-M   'P 1'
#
loop_
_entity.id
_entity.type
_entity.pdbx_description
1 polymer ?
#
loop_
_entity_poly.entity_id
_entity_poly.type
_entity_poly.pdbx_seq_one_letter_code
_entity_poly.pdbx_strand_id
1 'polypeptide(L)'
;MKSIIVIGGGLVGAASALRLQHAGIQTTLIDPGDKRRGASFGNAGHIGAEQVSPWSSWENVRRSPRSSFLVGGPLDFRWRDAAMLAPWTQRFLAACGPAAFARGQAALAAIL
;
A
#
# COMPACT_ATOMS: atom_id res chain seq x y z
N MET A 1 11.28 19.16 24.50
CA MET A 1 11.67 18.66 23.16
C MET A 1 10.77 17.48 22.82
N LYS A 2 10.25 17.38 21.59
CA LYS A 2 9.42 16.22 21.18
C LYS A 2 10.33 15.06 20.82
N SER A 3 10.08 13.87 21.37
CA SER A 3 10.70 12.62 20.95
C SER A 3 9.66 11.74 20.26
N ILE A 4 10.06 11.03 19.22
CA ILE A 4 9.19 10.14 18.43
C ILE A 4 9.80 8.74 18.40
N ILE A 5 8.96 7.73 18.60
CA ILE A 5 9.32 6.33 18.43
C ILE A 5 8.74 5.83 17.11
N VAL A 6 9.56 5.19 16.30
CA VAL A 6 9.16 4.49 15.07
C VAL A 6 9.26 2.99 15.32
N ILE A 7 8.17 2.26 15.09
CA ILE A 7 8.11 0.81 15.26
C ILE A 7 8.17 0.15 13.87
N GLY A 8 9.19 -0.68 13.65
CA GLY A 8 9.45 -1.39 12.40
C GLY A 8 10.58 -0.74 11.57
N GLY A 9 11.67 -1.46 11.38
CA GLY A 9 12.88 -1.05 10.66
C GLY A 9 12.91 -1.45 9.18
N GLY A 10 11.74 -1.69 8.58
CA GLY A 10 11.60 -1.82 7.13
C GLY A 10 11.84 -0.48 6.41
N LEU A 11 11.80 -0.49 5.06
CA LEU A 11 12.11 0.68 4.21
C LEU A 11 11.34 1.93 4.65
N VAL A 12 10.02 1.81 4.86
CA VAL A 12 9.16 2.95 5.27
C VAL A 12 9.57 3.47 6.63
N GLY A 13 9.71 2.61 7.64
CA GLY A 13 10.06 3.03 9.00
C GLY A 13 11.46 3.64 9.08
N ALA A 14 12.44 3.07 8.38
CA ALA A 14 13.78 3.63 8.28
C ALA A 14 13.78 5.01 7.59
N ALA A 15 13.07 5.16 6.47
CA ALA A 15 12.95 6.44 5.76
C ALA A 15 12.24 7.50 6.62
N SER A 16 11.16 7.12 7.32
CA SER A 16 10.47 8.00 8.26
C SER A 16 11.38 8.44 9.41
N ALA A 17 12.10 7.50 10.04
CA ALA A 17 13.00 7.81 11.14
C ALA A 17 14.13 8.77 10.71
N LEU A 18 14.72 8.53 9.53
CA LEU A 18 15.72 9.42 8.95
C LEU A 18 15.16 10.83 8.71
N ARG A 19 13.94 10.94 8.14
CA ARG A 19 13.33 12.24 7.87
C ARG A 19 13.04 13.04 9.13
N LEU A 20 12.64 12.35 10.22
CA LEU A 20 12.43 12.95 11.54
C LEU A 20 13.75 13.43 12.17
N GLN A 21 14.82 12.63 12.05
CA GLN A 21 16.15 13.05 12.49
C GLN A 21 16.64 14.29 11.73
N HIS A 22 16.46 14.35 10.41
CA HIS A 22 16.78 15.55 9.62
C HIS A 22 15.95 16.79 10.00
N ALA A 23 14.78 16.60 10.61
CA ALA A 23 13.97 17.69 11.15
C ALA A 23 14.38 18.11 12.58
N GLY A 24 15.47 17.56 13.12
CA GLY A 24 15.96 17.85 14.47
C GLY A 24 15.15 17.18 15.58
N ILE A 25 14.34 16.17 15.27
CA ILE A 25 13.51 15.46 16.24
C ILE A 25 14.27 14.24 16.76
N GLN A 26 14.40 14.13 18.09
CA GLN A 26 14.94 12.93 18.72
C GLN A 26 14.06 11.73 18.37
N THR A 27 14.65 10.77 17.67
CA THR A 27 13.92 9.64 17.08
C THR A 27 14.55 8.31 17.50
N THR A 28 13.72 7.40 18.01
CA THR A 28 14.11 6.03 18.36
C THR A 28 13.41 5.06 17.41
N LEU A 29 14.17 4.25 16.68
CA LEU A 29 13.64 3.18 15.83
C LEU A 29 13.74 1.85 16.58
N ILE A 30 12.63 1.13 16.69
CA ILE A 30 12.57 -0.19 17.32
C ILE A 30 12.21 -1.22 16.25
N ASP A 31 13.07 -2.21 16.07
CA ASP A 31 12.86 -3.33 15.16
C ASP A 31 13.28 -4.64 15.83
N PRO A 32 12.54 -5.76 15.65
CA PRO A 32 12.89 -7.05 16.23
C PRO A 32 14.20 -7.67 15.70
N GLY A 33 14.84 -7.08 14.69
CA GLY A 33 16.23 -7.34 14.31
C GLY A 33 16.42 -8.31 13.14
N ASP A 34 15.44 -9.16 12.83
CA ASP A 34 15.55 -10.06 11.68
C ASP A 34 15.02 -9.42 10.39
N LYS A 35 15.90 -8.67 9.74
CA LYS A 35 15.62 -7.99 8.46
C LYS A 35 15.11 -8.96 7.38
N ARG A 36 15.47 -10.25 7.44
CA ARG A 36 15.11 -11.25 6.41
C ARG A 36 13.64 -11.66 6.44
N ARG A 37 12.92 -11.31 7.50
CA ARG A 37 11.49 -11.66 7.68
C ARG A 37 10.54 -10.52 7.33
N GLY A 38 11.07 -9.34 6.99
CA GLY A 38 10.27 -8.17 6.61
C GLY A 38 10.00 -8.09 5.11
N ALA A 39 8.88 -7.47 4.74
CA ALA A 39 8.52 -7.21 3.33
C ALA A 39 9.63 -6.47 2.56
N SER A 40 10.44 -5.65 3.25
CA SER A 40 11.55 -4.91 2.64
C SER A 40 12.77 -5.76 2.28
N PHE A 41 12.90 -7.02 2.71
CA PHE A 41 13.97 -7.92 2.25
C PHE A 41 13.52 -8.78 1.07
N GLY A 42 12.29 -9.31 1.10
CA GLY A 42 11.75 -10.21 0.08
C GLY A 42 11.14 -9.53 -1.15
N ASN A 43 11.50 -8.27 -1.43
CA ASN A 43 10.98 -7.55 -2.59
C ASN A 43 11.90 -7.72 -3.82
N ALA A 44 11.38 -7.42 -5.02
CA ALA A 44 12.12 -7.60 -6.28
C ALA A 44 13.23 -6.56 -6.53
N GLY A 45 13.41 -5.56 -5.66
CA GLY A 45 14.34 -4.45 -5.86
C GLY A 45 13.93 -3.47 -6.97
N HIS A 46 12.71 -3.61 -7.50
CA HIS A 46 12.20 -2.79 -8.60
C HIS A 46 11.68 -1.45 -8.11
N ILE A 47 12.09 -0.37 -8.79
CA ILE A 47 11.53 0.97 -8.59
C ILE A 47 10.49 1.16 -9.69
N GLY A 48 9.21 0.98 -9.33
CA GLY A 48 8.07 1.00 -10.26
C GLY A 48 7.69 2.40 -10.74
N ALA A 49 8.62 3.11 -11.38
CA ALA A 49 8.40 4.46 -11.88
C ALA A 49 7.29 4.52 -12.96
N GLU A 50 7.07 3.40 -13.65
CA GLU A 50 6.05 3.25 -14.68
C GLU A 50 4.64 2.97 -14.14
N GLN A 51 4.50 2.62 -12.85
CA GLN A 51 3.24 2.18 -12.25
C GLN A 51 2.47 3.33 -11.60
N VAL A 52 2.17 4.35 -12.39
CA VAL A 52 1.44 5.54 -11.92
C VAL A 52 -0.08 5.36 -11.92
N SER A 53 -0.60 4.28 -12.51
CA SER A 53 -2.03 3.98 -12.52
C SER A 53 -2.48 3.44 -11.15
N PRO A 54 -3.40 4.13 -10.44
CA PRO A 54 -3.90 3.64 -9.17
C PRO A 54 -4.57 2.27 -9.27
N TRP A 55 -4.34 1.43 -8.27
CA TRP A 55 -5.00 0.12 -8.20
C TRP A 55 -6.53 0.23 -8.02
N SER A 56 -7.00 1.30 -7.35
CA SER A 56 -8.41 1.64 -7.20
C SER A 56 -8.97 2.20 -8.51
N SER A 57 -9.18 1.33 -9.49
CA SER A 57 -9.74 1.67 -10.81
C SER A 57 -11.02 0.89 -11.09
N TRP A 58 -11.95 1.52 -11.81
CA TRP A 58 -13.18 0.86 -12.23
C TRP A 58 -12.92 -0.30 -13.21
N GLU A 59 -11.83 -0.23 -13.98
CA GLU A 59 -11.37 -1.31 -14.84
C GLU A 59 -11.03 -2.58 -14.03
N ASN A 60 -10.28 -2.42 -12.92
CA ASN A 60 -9.94 -3.54 -12.04
C ASN A 60 -11.19 -4.16 -11.40
N VAL A 61 -12.16 -3.34 -10.99
CA VAL A 61 -13.45 -3.83 -10.47
C VAL A 61 -14.16 -4.66 -11.52
N ARG A 62 -14.28 -4.18 -12.76
CA ARG A 62 -14.91 -4.92 -13.86
C ARG A 62 -14.19 -6.22 -14.22
N ARG A 63 -12.85 -6.25 -14.07
CA ARG A 63 -12.03 -7.44 -14.31
C ARG A 63 -12.14 -8.46 -13.18
N SER A 64 -12.48 -8.02 -11.96
CA SER A 64 -12.45 -8.86 -10.76
C SER A 64 -13.22 -10.19 -10.88
N PRO A 65 -14.45 -10.29 -11.45
CA PRO A 65 -15.16 -11.56 -11.50
C PRO A 65 -14.46 -12.59 -12.40
N ARG A 66 -13.88 -12.12 -13.52
CA ARG A 66 -13.10 -12.96 -14.45
C ARG A 66 -11.73 -13.34 -13.91
N SER A 67 -11.25 -12.62 -12.89
CA SER A 67 -9.99 -12.91 -12.21
C SER A 67 -10.18 -13.79 -10.98
N SER A 68 -11.41 -14.25 -10.69
CA SER A 68 -11.72 -15.00 -9.48
C SER A 68 -11.04 -16.38 -9.46
N PHE A 69 -10.72 -16.87 -8.26
CA PHE A 69 -10.10 -18.16 -8.05
C PHE A 69 -10.98 -19.32 -8.54
N LEU A 70 -12.31 -19.15 -8.50
CA LEU A 70 -13.29 -20.11 -9.03
C LEU A 70 -13.13 -20.38 -10.53
N VAL A 71 -12.58 -19.43 -11.29
CA VAL A 71 -12.31 -19.58 -12.73
C VAL A 71 -10.82 -19.69 -13.05
N GLY A 72 -9.99 -20.03 -12.04
CA GLY A 72 -8.54 -20.22 -12.19
C GLY A 72 -7.73 -18.92 -12.16
N GLY A 73 -8.33 -17.80 -11.78
CA GLY A 73 -7.64 -16.53 -11.61
C GLY A 73 -7.02 -16.34 -10.21
N PRO A 74 -6.19 -15.31 -10.00
CA PRO A 74 -5.48 -15.08 -8.75
C PRO A 74 -6.31 -14.43 -7.62
N LEU A 75 -7.55 -14.00 -7.89
CA LEU A 75 -8.39 -13.30 -6.92
C LEU A 75 -9.21 -14.29 -6.09
N ASP A 76 -8.78 -14.57 -4.87
CA ASP A 76 -9.59 -15.33 -3.92
C ASP A 76 -10.56 -14.41 -3.15
N PHE A 77 -11.86 -14.71 -3.23
CA PHE A 77 -12.90 -14.02 -2.48
C PHE A 77 -13.85 -15.05 -1.89
N ARG A 78 -13.83 -15.17 -0.56
CA ARG A 78 -14.69 -16.08 0.17
C ARG A 78 -16.01 -15.38 0.48
N TRP A 79 -17.11 -15.88 -0.08
CA TRP A 79 -18.45 -15.32 0.16
C TRP A 79 -18.83 -15.21 1.64
N ARG A 80 -18.29 -16.08 2.48
CA ARG A 80 -18.49 -16.04 3.95
C ARG A 80 -17.93 -14.78 4.60
N ASP A 81 -16.92 -14.16 3.99
CA ASP A 81 -16.26 -12.94 4.48
C ASP A 81 -16.93 -11.66 3.95
N ALA A 82 -17.96 -11.77 3.10
CA ALA A 82 -18.55 -10.63 2.39
C ALA A 82 -19.08 -9.54 3.32
N ALA A 83 -19.75 -9.92 4.42
CA ALA A 83 -20.26 -8.96 5.40
C ALA A 83 -19.12 -8.21 6.12
N MET A 84 -18.02 -8.90 6.44
CA MET A 84 -16.83 -8.31 7.05
C MET A 84 -16.12 -7.35 6.08
N LEU A 85 -16.06 -7.71 4.79
CA LEU A 85 -15.39 -6.93 3.76
C LEU A 85 -16.25 -5.81 3.18
N ALA A 86 -17.56 -5.82 3.39
CA ALA A 86 -18.49 -4.86 2.78
C ALA A 86 -18.12 -3.39 3.06
N PRO A 87 -17.80 -2.96 4.31
CA PRO A 87 -17.46 -1.57 4.57
C PRO A 87 -16.19 -1.12 3.83
N TRP A 88 -15.18 -1.99 3.76
CA TRP A 88 -13.96 -1.71 3.00
C TRP A 88 -14.24 -1.67 1.50
N THR A 89 -15.03 -2.61 0.99
CA THR A 89 -15.40 -2.70 -0.42
C THR A 89 -16.16 -1.46 -0.88
N GLN A 90 -17.11 -0.97 -0.08
CA GLN A 90 -17.83 0.28 -0.39
C GLN A 90 -16.87 1.47 -0.49
N ARG A 91 -15.91 1.59 0.42
CA ARG A 91 -14.88 2.65 0.37
C ARG A 91 -13.96 2.50 -0.84
N PHE A 92 -13.58 1.27 -1.18
CA PHE A 92 -12.77 0.98 -2.36
C PHE A 92 -13.51 1.37 -3.65
N LEU A 93 -14.78 1.01 -3.78
CA LEU A 93 -15.61 1.37 -4.94
C LEU A 93 -15.78 2.89 -5.06
N ALA A 94 -16.00 3.59 -3.94
CA ALA A 94 -16.04 5.05 -3.93
C ALA A 94 -14.71 5.69 -4.38
N ALA A 95 -13.58 5.06 -4.08
CA ALA A 95 -12.25 5.49 -4.52
C ALA A 95 -11.96 5.18 -6.01
N CYS A 96 -12.77 4.33 -6.66
CA CYS A 96 -12.61 3.99 -8.08
C CYS A 96 -13.22 5.03 -9.05
N GLY A 97 -13.83 6.10 -8.53
CA GLY A 97 -14.44 7.15 -9.36
C GLY A 97 -13.40 7.89 -10.22
N PRO A 98 -13.75 8.38 -11.43
CA PRO A 98 -12.79 8.98 -12.37
C PRO A 98 -11.97 10.13 -11.78
N ALA A 99 -12.62 10.99 -10.98
CA ALA A 99 -11.94 12.10 -10.31
C ALA A 99 -10.93 11.63 -9.25
N ALA A 100 -11.25 10.56 -8.50
CA ALA A 100 -10.33 9.99 -7.51
C ALA A 100 -9.15 9.29 -8.18
N PHE A 101 -9.42 8.55 -9.27
CA PHE A 101 -8.39 7.92 -10.09
C PHE A 101 -7.42 8.96 -10.67
N ALA A 102 -7.92 10.02 -11.30
CA ALA A 102 -7.08 11.07 -11.88
C ALA A 102 -6.20 11.78 -10.82
N ARG A 103 -6.77 12.07 -9.64
CA ARG A 103 -6.00 12.63 -8.51
C ARG A 103 -4.90 11.67 -8.03
N GLY A 104 -5.22 10.39 -7.91
CA GLY A 104 -4.26 9.37 -7.49
C GLY A 104 -3.12 9.21 -8.49
N GLN A 105 -3.45 9.18 -9.78
CA GLN A 105 -2.47 9.08 -10.86
C GLN A 105 -1.53 10.30 -10.88
N ALA A 106 -2.08 11.51 -10.77
CA ALA A 106 -1.27 12.73 -10.70
C ALA A 106 -0.35 12.75 -9.46
N ALA A 107 -0.83 12.27 -8.32
CA ALA A 107 -0.02 12.18 -7.11
C ALA A 107 1.12 11.17 -7.25
N LEU A 108 0.85 9.98 -7.82
CA LEU A 108 1.88 8.96 -8.05
C LEU A 108 2.93 9.43 -9.07
N ALA A 109 2.49 10.11 -10.14
CA ALA A 109 3.38 10.66 -11.15
C ALA A 109 4.28 11.81 -10.63
N ALA A 110 3.91 12.46 -9.53
CA ALA A 110 4.68 13.55 -8.94
C ALA A 110 5.72 13.12 -7.89
N ILE A 111 5.69 11.86 -7.46
CA ILE A 111 6.61 11.32 -6.42
C ILE A 111 7.90 10.76 -7.04
N LEU A 112 7.92 10.57 -8.36
CA LEU A 112 9.02 10.03 -9.15
C LEU A 112 9.66 11.13 -10.00
#